data_AF-A0A067S647-F1
#
_entry.id   AF-A0A067S647-F1
#
_cell.length_a   1.000
_cell.length_b   1.000
_cell.length_c   1.000
_cell.angle_alpha   90.00
_cell.angle_beta   90.00
_cell.angle_gamma   90.00
#
_symmetry.space_group_name_H-M   'P 1'
#
loop_
_entity.id
_entity.type
_entity.pdbx_description
1 polymer ?
#
loop_
_entity_poly.entity_id
_entity_poly.type
_entity_poly.pdbx_seq_one_letter_code
_entity_poly.pdbx_strand_id
1 'polypeptide(L)'
;MFLKTLSVLPFFATFALSQVVVPPPGLFCCPVKGPHRLPLEAQQVGPFNIFCQYGTNLQCIYNPATGAGATIAGCPSQAPANPHPPTCPI
;
A
#
# COMPACT_ATOMS: atom_id res chain seq x y z
N MET A 1 10.08 60.45 -21.36
CA MET A 1 9.63 59.10 -21.74
C MET A 1 10.38 58.11 -20.86
N PHE A 2 9.65 57.41 -19.99
CA PHE A 2 10.17 56.61 -18.87
C PHE A 2 10.77 55.27 -19.35
N LEU A 3 11.96 54.90 -18.88
CA LEU A 3 12.46 53.53 -19.01
C LEU A 3 12.63 52.89 -17.63
N LYS A 4 11.85 51.81 -17.46
CA LYS A 4 11.52 51.10 -16.23
C LYS A 4 12.71 50.35 -15.65
N THR A 5 12.88 50.46 -14.34
CA THR A 5 13.71 49.60 -13.48
C THR A 5 13.27 48.14 -13.63
N LEU A 6 14.16 47.28 -14.13
CA LEU A 6 13.98 45.83 -14.14
C LEU A 6 14.16 45.31 -12.70
N SER A 7 13.04 44.96 -12.06
CA SER A 7 13.03 44.25 -10.78
C SER A 7 13.27 42.75 -11.04
N VAL A 8 14.43 42.25 -10.65
CA VAL A 8 14.77 40.82 -10.69
C VAL A 8 14.22 40.18 -9.42
N LEU A 9 13.04 39.56 -9.53
CA LEU A 9 12.45 38.75 -8.46
C LEU A 9 13.20 37.41 -8.36
N PRO A 10 13.72 37.02 -7.18
CA PRO A 10 14.30 35.71 -7.01
C PRO A 10 13.18 34.67 -6.97
N PHE A 11 13.08 33.85 -8.00
CA PHE A 11 12.24 32.65 -8.01
C PHE A 11 12.83 31.64 -7.03
N PHE A 12 12.42 31.71 -5.76
CA PHE A 12 12.65 30.62 -4.82
C PHE A 12 11.72 29.45 -5.18
N ALA A 13 12.25 28.48 -5.91
CA ALA A 13 11.58 27.20 -6.13
C ALA A 13 11.50 26.46 -4.79
N THR A 14 10.31 26.36 -4.21
CA THR A 14 10.05 25.53 -3.04
C THR A 14 9.97 24.07 -3.48
N PHE A 15 10.99 23.29 -3.13
CA PHE A 15 10.97 21.83 -3.29
C PHE A 15 10.11 21.22 -2.18
N ALA A 16 8.89 20.80 -2.52
CA ALA A 16 8.08 19.99 -1.61
C ALA A 16 8.63 18.55 -1.60
N LEU A 17 9.27 18.15 -0.50
CA LEU A 17 9.68 16.76 -0.28
C LEU A 17 8.44 15.91 0.05
N SER A 18 8.06 15.01 -0.86
CA SER A 18 7.04 13.99 -0.57
C SER A 18 7.61 12.98 0.43
N GLN A 19 7.16 13.05 1.69
CA GLN A 19 7.53 12.08 2.71
C GLN A 19 6.79 10.74 2.48
N VAL A 20 7.53 9.63 2.48
CA VAL A 20 6.95 8.28 2.42
C VAL A 20 6.34 7.97 3.79
N VAL A 21 5.02 8.02 3.88
CA VAL A 21 4.29 7.62 5.08
C VAL A 21 4.27 6.09 5.16
N VAL A 22 4.97 5.53 6.14
CA VAL A 22 4.94 4.09 6.42
C VAL A 22 3.70 3.80 7.26
N PRO A 23 2.73 3.00 6.76
CA PRO A 23 1.55 2.64 7.54
C PRO A 23 1.92 1.77 8.75
N PRO A 24 1.18 1.89 9.86
CA PRO A 24 1.28 0.96 10.97
C PRO A 24 1.12 -0.50 10.49
N PRO A 25 1.91 -1.44 11.04
CA PRO A 25 1.81 -2.83 10.66
C PRO A 25 0.45 -3.42 11.02
N GLY A 26 -0.04 -4.32 10.16
CA GLY A 26 -1.22 -5.13 10.46
C GLY A 26 -2.55 -4.37 10.49
N LEU A 27 -2.68 -3.21 9.84
CA LEU A 27 -3.98 -2.55 9.64
C LEU A 27 -4.93 -3.38 8.76
N PHE A 28 -4.38 -4.13 7.83
CA PHE A 28 -5.10 -5.06 6.96
C PHE A 28 -4.38 -6.41 6.97
N CYS A 29 -5.13 -7.49 6.80
CA CYS A 29 -4.61 -8.85 6.76
C CYS A 29 -5.04 -9.55 5.47
N CYS A 30 -4.37 -10.66 5.13
CA CYS A 30 -4.78 -11.45 3.99
C CYS A 30 -6.22 -11.93 4.12
N PRO A 31 -7.04 -11.85 3.06
CA PRO A 31 -8.32 -12.57 3.02
C PRO A 31 -8.11 -14.05 3.32
N VAL A 32 -9.01 -14.66 4.09
CA VAL A 32 -8.96 -16.10 4.41
C VAL A 32 -9.14 -17.01 3.19
N LYS A 33 -9.68 -16.46 2.10
CA LYS A 33 -9.88 -17.13 0.81
C LYS A 33 -9.33 -16.26 -0.31
N GLY A 34 -8.48 -16.85 -1.14
CA GLY A 34 -7.86 -16.19 -2.28
C GLY A 34 -8.39 -16.70 -3.62
N PRO A 35 -7.54 -16.71 -4.67
CA PRO A 35 -7.90 -17.24 -5.98
C PRO A 35 -8.48 -18.65 -5.90
N HIS A 36 -9.53 -18.89 -6.69
CA HIS A 36 -10.24 -20.18 -6.73
C HIS A 36 -10.77 -20.67 -5.37
N ARG A 37 -10.97 -19.76 -4.40
CA ARG A 37 -11.37 -20.06 -3.01
C ARG A 37 -10.35 -20.94 -2.27
N LEU A 38 -9.09 -20.91 -2.67
CA LEU A 38 -8.02 -21.57 -1.93
C LEU A 38 -7.85 -20.92 -0.55
N PRO A 39 -7.56 -21.71 0.50
CA PRO A 39 -7.31 -21.19 1.84
C PRO A 39 -5.98 -20.42 1.89
N LEU A 40 -5.91 -19.44 2.80
CA LEU A 40 -4.65 -18.81 3.16
C LEU A 40 -3.73 -19.85 3.81
N GLU A 41 -2.50 -19.94 3.32
CA GLU A 41 -1.51 -20.91 3.79
C GLU A 41 -0.36 -20.21 4.53
N ALA A 42 0.03 -19.03 4.04
CA ALA A 42 0.98 -18.16 4.71
C ALA A 42 0.68 -16.69 4.41
N GLN A 43 1.07 -15.80 5.32
CA GLN A 43 1.07 -14.37 5.08
C GLN A 43 2.31 -13.69 5.65
N GLN A 44 2.74 -12.64 4.97
CA GLN A 44 3.79 -11.74 5.43
C GLN A 44 3.29 -10.31 5.33
N VAL A 45 3.21 -9.62 6.47
CA VAL A 45 2.79 -8.22 6.56
C VAL A 45 4.03 -7.35 6.68
N GLY A 46 4.35 -6.62 5.63
CA GLY A 46 5.45 -5.66 5.59
C GLY A 46 4.96 -4.21 5.59
N PRO A 47 5.88 -3.24 5.76
CA PRO A 47 5.56 -1.81 5.76
C PRO A 47 5.08 -1.28 4.40
N PHE A 48 5.39 -2.00 3.30
CA PHE A 48 5.05 -1.57 1.94
C PHE A 48 4.07 -2.49 1.22
N ASN A 49 4.04 -3.78 1.61
CA ASN A 49 3.21 -4.79 0.97
C ASN A 49 2.78 -5.85 2.00
N ILE A 50 1.58 -6.37 1.80
CA ILE A 50 1.09 -7.60 2.43
C ILE A 50 1.16 -8.69 1.36
N PHE A 51 1.93 -9.75 1.61
CA PHE A 51 2.02 -10.91 0.73
C PHE A 51 1.18 -12.05 1.31
N CYS A 52 0.31 -12.62 0.47
CA CYS A 52 -0.60 -13.70 0.84
C CYS A 52 -0.36 -14.89 -0.06
N GLN A 53 -0.05 -16.05 0.51
CA GLN A 53 0.08 -17.32 -0.21
C GLN A 53 -1.18 -18.15 -0.01
N TYR A 54 -1.76 -18.61 -1.11
CA TYR A 54 -2.97 -19.41 -1.17
C TYR A 54 -2.67 -20.76 -1.82
N GLY A 55 -2.97 -21.84 -1.10
CA GLY A 55 -2.55 -23.19 -1.52
C GLY A 55 -1.04 -23.27 -1.79
N THR A 56 -0.66 -24.11 -2.76
CA THR A 56 0.76 -24.41 -3.00
C THR A 56 1.55 -23.30 -3.69
N ASN A 57 0.94 -22.47 -4.57
CA ASN A 57 1.71 -21.56 -5.44
C ASN A 57 1.02 -20.24 -5.83
N LEU A 58 -0.17 -19.92 -5.33
CA LEU A 58 -0.84 -18.67 -5.72
C LEU A 58 -0.53 -17.56 -4.73
N GLN A 59 -0.12 -16.39 -5.23
CA GLN A 59 0.24 -15.24 -4.41
C GLN A 59 -0.62 -14.02 -4.75
N CYS A 60 -1.07 -13.31 -3.72
CA CYS A 60 -1.72 -12.01 -3.84
C CYS A 60 -0.93 -10.98 -3.04
N ILE A 61 -0.98 -9.72 -3.50
CA ILE A 61 -0.27 -8.60 -2.88
C ILE A 61 -1.29 -7.50 -2.58
N TYR A 62 -1.22 -6.93 -1.38
CA TYR A 62 -2.07 -5.83 -0.96
C TYR A 62 -1.26 -4.67 -0.37
N ASN A 63 -1.80 -3.46 -0.53
CA ASN A 63 -1.27 -2.27 0.08
C ASN A 63 -1.59 -2.25 1.59
N PRO A 64 -0.59 -2.14 2.48
CA PRO A 64 -0.81 -2.20 3.93
C PRO A 64 -1.50 -0.96 4.53
N ALA A 65 -1.56 0.16 3.80
CA ALA A 65 -2.22 1.38 4.26
C ALA A 65 -3.72 1.43 3.89
N THR A 66 -4.10 0.79 2.79
CA THR A 66 -5.46 0.90 2.21
C THR A 66 -6.18 -0.43 2.06
N GLY A 67 -5.45 -1.54 2.17
CA GLY A 67 -5.95 -2.88 1.86
C GLY A 67 -6.14 -3.14 0.37
N ALA A 68 -5.87 -2.19 -0.53
CA ALA A 68 -6.08 -2.37 -1.96
C ALA A 68 -5.17 -3.47 -2.53
N GLY A 69 -5.75 -4.42 -3.25
CA GLY A 69 -5.03 -5.51 -3.90
C GLY A 69 -4.42 -5.10 -5.24
N ALA A 70 -3.29 -5.70 -5.59
CA ALA A 70 -2.75 -5.64 -6.95
C ALA A 70 -3.70 -6.36 -7.92
N THR A 71 -3.73 -5.93 -9.18
CA THR A 71 -4.54 -6.54 -10.24
C THR A 71 -3.95 -7.90 -10.67
N ILE A 72 -4.14 -8.92 -9.83
CA ILE A 72 -3.70 -10.30 -10.06
C ILE A 72 -4.97 -11.15 -10.27
N ALA A 73 -5.00 -11.92 -11.36
CA ALA A 73 -6.19 -12.70 -11.72
C ALA A 73 -6.62 -13.64 -10.58
N GLY A 74 -7.89 -13.55 -10.20
CA GLY A 74 -8.49 -14.37 -9.13
C GLY A 74 -8.20 -13.88 -7.71
N CYS A 75 -7.28 -12.94 -7.50
CA CYS A 75 -7.07 -12.36 -6.17
C CYS A 75 -8.26 -11.46 -5.79
N PRO A 76 -8.68 -11.48 -4.51
CA PRO A 76 -9.55 -10.45 -3.98
C PRO A 76 -8.97 -9.06 -4.26
N SER A 77 -9.83 -8.11 -4.62
CA SER A 77 -9.44 -6.71 -4.87
C SER A 77 -9.08 -5.94 -3.59
N GLN A 78 -9.45 -6.47 -2.43
CA GLN A 78 -9.27 -5.79 -1.15
C GLN A 78 -9.01 -6.78 -0.02
N ALA A 79 -8.02 -6.47 0.80
CA ALA A 79 -7.74 -7.10 2.06
C ALA A 79 -8.71 -6.58 3.14
N PRO A 80 -9.24 -7.45 4.02
CA PRO A 80 -10.05 -7.02 5.15
C PRO A 80 -9.22 -6.21 6.15
N ALA A 81 -9.86 -5.23 6.78
CA ALA A 81 -9.29 -4.51 7.92
C ALA A 81 -9.08 -5.49 9.09
N ASN A 82 -7.98 -5.33 9.80
CA ASN A 82 -7.67 -6.12 10.98
C ASN A 82 -8.29 -5.48 12.22
N PRO A 83 -9.18 -6.17 12.95
CA PRO A 83 -9.72 -5.66 14.20
C PRO A 83 -8.69 -5.66 15.35
N HIS A 84 -7.58 -6.40 15.21
CA HIS A 84 -6.55 -6.55 16.24
C HIS A 84 -5.11 -6.34 15.70
N PRO A 85 -4.76 -5.14 15.20
CA PRO A 85 -3.37 -4.81 14.85
C PRO A 85 -2.45 -4.93 16.08
N PRO A 86 -1.16 -5.26 15.91
CA PRO A 86 -0.42 -5.39 14.64
C PRO A 86 -0.41 -6.81 14.07
N THR A 87 -1.01 -7.78 14.76
CA THR A 87 -0.94 -9.20 14.44
C THR A 87 -2.02 -9.63 13.46
N CYS A 88 -1.64 -10.31 12.40
CA CYS A 88 -2.59 -10.98 11.50
C CYS A 88 -2.60 -12.49 11.79
N PRO A 89 -3.70 -13.06 12.32
CA PRO A 89 -3.83 -14.49 12.47
C PRO A 89 -4.00 -15.17 11.10
N ILE A 90 -3.54 -16.43 11.01
CA ILE A 90 -3.77 -17.32 9.85
C ILE A 90 -4.89 -18.29 10.22
#